data_AF-A0AB36J930-F1
#
_entry.id   AF-A0AB36J930-F1
#
_cell.length_a   1.000
_cell.length_b   1.000
_cell.length_c   1.000
_cell.angle_alpha   90.00
_cell.angle_beta   90.00
_cell.angle_gamma   90.00
#
_symmetry.space_group_name_H-M   'P 1'
#
loop_
_entity.id
_entity.type
_entity.pdbx_description
1 polymer ?
#
loop_
_entity_poly.entity_id
_entity_poly.type
_entity_poly.pdbx_seq_one_letter_code
_entity_poly.pdbx_strand_id
1 'polypeptide(L)'
;MPVQIKLIAGSILLAGMIGLAGCSSNNEAGNSESQATAPTETAVTATSEPEVSPSSTPAETAPAATSSPTETDKDSTSSNSQNSDKQLKELLELAKKGKVPGVKYAAHTGLIDEVEADWGKPDQQESAGKGIYATYTDRHVVFGFNKGSLIFDVRSSDSSLQKLTLKQIEATLGKPDDTKVNGEDKIYTYQANDQYQLKFIIPSSTGTVDHISVFSEQDSFNNMAG
;
A
#
# COMPACT_ATOMS: atom_id res chain seq x y z
N MET A 1 -43.84 18.61 -35.12
CA MET A 1 -44.36 19.89 -34.58
C MET A 1 -44.10 19.91 -33.07
N PRO A 2 -43.70 21.05 -32.50
CA PRO A 2 -42.54 21.13 -31.62
C PRO A 2 -42.92 21.21 -30.12
N VAL A 3 -42.00 20.82 -29.25
CA VAL A 3 -41.97 21.30 -27.86
C VAL A 3 -40.61 21.94 -27.62
N GLN A 4 -40.62 23.26 -27.63
CA GLN A 4 -39.50 24.16 -27.35
C GLN A 4 -39.29 24.21 -25.83
N ILE A 5 -38.14 23.76 -25.34
CA ILE A 5 -37.72 23.97 -23.94
C ILE A 5 -37.03 25.33 -23.86
N LYS A 6 -37.64 26.26 -23.11
CA LYS A 6 -37.14 27.60 -22.83
C LYS A 6 -35.87 27.55 -22.00
N LEU A 7 -34.77 28.08 -22.55
CA LEU A 7 -33.57 28.46 -21.80
C LEU A 7 -33.89 29.69 -20.94
N ILE A 8 -33.72 29.57 -19.63
CA ILE A 8 -33.72 30.70 -18.69
C ILE A 8 -32.27 31.17 -18.56
N ALA A 9 -31.99 32.35 -19.11
CA ALA A 9 -30.74 33.07 -18.90
C ALA A 9 -30.75 33.73 -17.51
N GLY A 10 -29.89 33.27 -16.61
CA GLY A 10 -29.61 33.91 -15.32
C GLY A 10 -28.33 34.73 -15.41
N SER A 11 -28.47 36.03 -15.64
CA SER A 11 -27.38 37.00 -15.58
C SER A 11 -27.11 37.38 -14.12
N ILE A 12 -26.03 36.85 -13.52
CA ILE A 12 -25.53 37.34 -12.23
C ILE A 12 -24.48 38.42 -12.48
N LEU A 13 -24.83 39.64 -12.10
CA LEU A 13 -24.01 40.84 -12.16
C LEU A 13 -22.84 40.75 -11.18
N LEU A 14 -21.65 40.99 -11.73
CA LEU A 14 -20.36 41.11 -11.07
C LEU A 14 -20.07 42.60 -10.77
N ALA A 15 -19.91 42.96 -9.50
CA ALA A 15 -19.22 44.16 -8.97
C ALA A 15 -19.15 44.06 -7.43
N GLY A 16 -18.08 44.36 -6.71
CA GLY A 16 -16.75 44.86 -7.05
C GLY A 16 -15.91 45.14 -5.79
N MET A 17 -14.64 45.50 -6.05
CA MET A 17 -13.67 46.30 -5.26
C MET A 17 -13.14 45.73 -3.92
N ILE A 18 -11.88 45.29 -3.85
CA ILE A 18 -10.60 46.03 -3.70
C ILE A 18 -10.40 46.62 -2.29
N GLY A 19 -9.37 46.10 -1.62
CA GLY A 19 -8.66 46.75 -0.52
C GLY A 19 -7.19 46.34 -0.53
N LEU A 20 -6.32 47.19 -1.09
CA LEU A 20 -4.87 47.15 -0.92
C LEU A 20 -4.51 47.91 0.35
N ALA A 21 -3.72 47.29 1.23
CA ALA A 21 -2.94 47.98 2.24
C ALA A 21 -1.51 47.44 2.18
N GLY A 22 -0.59 48.30 1.76
CA GLY A 22 0.85 48.09 1.85
C GLY A 22 1.48 49.02 2.89
N CYS A 23 2.61 48.59 3.43
CA CYS A 23 3.72 49.38 3.99
C CYS A 23 4.96 48.47 3.87
N SER A 24 5.87 48.67 2.93
CA SER A 24 7.05 49.56 2.94
C SER A 24 8.09 49.26 4.04
N SER A 25 9.10 48.47 3.63
CA SER A 25 10.55 48.61 3.88
C SER A 25 11.08 49.38 5.10
N ASN A 26 11.98 48.74 5.85
CA ASN A 26 13.31 49.32 6.13
C ASN A 26 14.34 48.22 6.45
N ASN A 27 15.52 48.33 5.85
CA ASN A 27 16.68 47.48 6.09
C ASN A 27 17.83 48.41 6.47
N GLU A 28 18.25 48.40 7.74
CA GLU A 28 19.47 49.06 8.19
C GLU A 28 20.22 48.16 9.18
N ALA A 29 21.52 48.01 8.91
CA ALA A 29 22.49 47.29 9.70
C ALA A 29 23.03 48.16 10.84
N GLY A 30 23.34 47.55 11.98
CA GLY A 30 24.03 48.20 13.09
C GLY A 30 24.43 47.18 14.16
N ASN A 31 25.73 47.09 14.39
CA ASN A 31 26.47 46.07 15.16
C ASN A 31 26.72 46.47 16.63
N SER A 32 27.13 45.48 17.46
CA SER A 32 27.76 45.54 18.81
C SER A 32 26.85 45.94 20.00
N GLU A 33 26.87 45.36 21.20
CA GLU A 33 27.81 44.57 22.03
C GLU A 33 26.98 43.79 23.11
N SER A 34 27.21 42.49 23.34
CA SER A 34 28.01 41.84 24.41
C SER A 34 27.44 41.79 25.85
N GLN A 35 27.09 40.57 26.28
CA GLN A 35 27.40 39.90 27.58
C GLN A 35 26.60 38.57 27.62
N ALA A 36 27.16 37.36 27.42
CA ALA A 36 28.16 36.61 28.20
C ALA A 36 27.72 36.26 29.63
N THR A 37 27.30 35.00 29.84
CA THR A 37 27.79 34.10 30.92
C THR A 37 27.32 32.66 30.66
N ALA A 38 28.25 31.78 30.27
CA ALA A 38 28.33 30.40 30.76
C ALA A 38 29.18 30.41 32.05
N PRO A 39 29.17 29.36 32.91
CA PRO A 39 30.01 28.17 32.68
C PRO A 39 29.34 26.83 33.12
N THR A 40 29.55 25.71 32.41
CA THR A 40 30.55 24.63 32.63
C THR A 40 29.99 23.49 33.50
N GLU A 41 29.71 22.29 32.98
CA GLU A 41 30.60 21.17 32.56
C GLU A 41 31.01 20.23 33.72
N THR A 42 31.42 19.01 33.34
CA THR A 42 31.96 17.86 34.11
C THR A 42 30.92 16.75 34.31
N ALA A 43 30.81 15.69 33.49
CA ALA A 43 31.76 14.69 33.00
C ALA A 43 32.41 13.84 34.12
N VAL A 44 32.03 12.57 34.27
CA VAL A 44 33.01 11.51 34.60
C VAL A 44 32.54 10.13 34.11
N THR A 45 33.51 9.45 33.51
CA THR A 45 33.64 8.08 32.98
C THR A 45 33.95 7.04 34.07
N ALA A 46 33.65 5.75 33.83
CA ALA A 46 34.48 4.55 34.12
C ALA A 46 33.61 3.27 33.95
N THR A 47 33.88 2.39 32.97
CA THR A 47 34.83 1.23 33.00
C THR A 47 34.48 0.14 34.01
N SER A 48 34.22 -1.08 33.50
CA SER A 48 34.62 -2.38 34.06
C SER A 48 34.43 -3.52 33.04
N GLU A 49 35.55 -4.12 32.62
CA GLU A 49 35.82 -5.50 32.13
C GLU A 49 36.98 -6.00 33.06
N PRO A 50 37.48 -7.27 33.09
CA PRO A 50 37.07 -8.57 32.51
C PRO A 50 37.10 -9.76 33.51
N GLU A 51 36.73 -10.98 33.09
CA GLU A 51 37.50 -12.24 33.28
C GLU A 51 36.78 -13.51 32.71
N VAL A 52 37.54 -14.59 32.54
CA VAL A 52 37.47 -15.67 31.53
C VAL A 52 37.20 -17.08 32.11
N SER A 53 36.48 -17.94 31.35
CA SER A 53 36.55 -19.44 31.17
C SER A 53 36.58 -20.40 32.40
N PRO A 54 36.34 -21.75 32.32
CA PRO A 54 36.32 -22.65 31.15
C PRO A 54 35.22 -23.76 31.09
N SER A 55 35.18 -24.45 29.94
CA SER A 55 35.00 -25.91 29.72
C SER A 55 33.84 -26.71 30.34
N SER A 56 33.03 -27.33 29.48
CA SER A 56 32.69 -28.76 29.63
C SER A 56 32.35 -29.42 28.28
N THR A 57 33.32 -30.12 27.71
CA THR A 57 33.12 -31.30 26.86
C THR A 57 33.44 -32.53 27.70
N PRO A 58 32.59 -33.56 27.70
CA PRO A 58 33.12 -34.90 27.48
C PRO A 58 32.58 -35.53 26.20
N ALA A 59 33.50 -36.08 25.42
CA ALA A 59 33.21 -37.11 24.44
C ALA A 59 32.93 -38.42 25.15
N GLU A 60 31.88 -39.13 24.77
CA GLU A 60 31.80 -40.59 24.92
C GLU A 60 31.26 -41.23 23.64
N THR A 61 32.21 -41.82 22.92
CA THR A 61 32.21 -43.03 22.11
C THR A 61 30.85 -43.69 21.75
N ALA A 62 30.68 -43.89 20.44
CA ALA A 62 29.71 -44.77 19.80
C ALA A 62 29.77 -46.24 20.30
N PRO A 63 28.73 -47.06 20.03
CA PRO A 63 28.79 -47.84 18.80
C PRO A 63 27.45 -48.01 18.05
N ALA A 64 27.54 -47.78 16.74
CA ALA A 64 27.03 -48.58 15.62
C ALA A 64 25.62 -49.22 15.62
N ALA A 65 24.97 -48.98 14.47
CA ALA A 65 23.94 -49.75 13.77
C ALA A 65 22.53 -49.75 14.41
N THR A 66 21.51 -49.27 13.72
CA THR A 66 20.92 -50.03 12.61
C THR A 66 20.13 -49.12 11.66
N SER A 67 20.33 -49.39 10.38
CA SER A 67 19.65 -48.83 9.21
C SER A 67 18.13 -48.90 9.28
N SER A 68 17.45 -47.81 8.93
CA SER A 68 16.19 -47.85 8.19
C SER A 68 15.91 -46.48 7.55
N PRO A 69 15.60 -46.41 6.26
CA PRO A 69 15.26 -45.15 5.61
C PRO A 69 13.83 -44.81 6.00
N THR A 70 13.62 -43.79 6.83
CA THR A 70 12.31 -43.17 6.92
C THR A 70 12.23 -42.16 5.79
N GLU A 71 11.35 -42.49 4.84
CA GLU A 71 11.11 -41.74 3.63
C GLU A 71 10.93 -40.25 3.92
N THR A 72 11.71 -39.46 3.19
CA THR A 72 11.55 -38.02 3.12
C THR A 72 10.17 -37.72 2.54
N ASP A 73 9.30 -37.16 3.37
CA ASP A 73 8.05 -36.50 3.01
C ASP A 73 8.24 -35.61 1.78
N LYS A 74 7.89 -36.14 0.60
CA LYS A 74 7.91 -35.43 -0.68
C LYS A 74 6.51 -34.94 -1.07
N ASP A 75 5.54 -34.98 -0.14
CA ASP A 75 4.13 -34.69 -0.42
C ASP A 75 3.66 -33.32 0.13
N SER A 76 4.38 -32.73 1.09
CA SER A 76 4.01 -31.44 1.70
C SER A 76 4.23 -30.24 0.77
N THR A 77 5.16 -30.33 -0.19
CA THR A 77 5.47 -29.24 -1.13
C THR A 77 4.48 -29.19 -2.30
N SER A 78 4.00 -30.35 -2.77
CA SER A 78 3.05 -30.42 -3.90
C SER A 78 1.67 -29.90 -3.52
N SER A 79 1.18 -30.22 -2.32
CA SER A 79 -0.13 -29.77 -1.84
C SER A 79 -0.18 -28.25 -1.61
N ASN A 80 0.90 -27.65 -1.08
CA ASN A 80 0.97 -26.19 -0.87
C ASN A 80 1.05 -25.41 -2.20
N SER A 81 1.78 -25.96 -3.19
CA SER A 81 1.86 -25.34 -4.52
C SER A 81 0.51 -25.36 -5.24
N GLN A 82 -0.22 -26.48 -5.21
CA GLN A 82 -1.53 -26.60 -5.85
C GLN A 82 -2.58 -25.65 -5.25
N ASN A 83 -2.55 -25.43 -3.93
CA ASN A 83 -3.43 -24.45 -3.28
C ASN A 83 -3.08 -23.01 -3.68
N SER A 84 -1.78 -22.70 -3.76
CA SER A 84 -1.31 -21.38 -4.21
C SER A 84 -1.71 -21.10 -5.67
N ASP A 85 -1.58 -22.09 -6.56
CA ASP A 85 -1.97 -21.98 -7.96
C ASP A 85 -3.46 -21.66 -8.12
N LYS A 86 -4.32 -22.35 -7.35
CA LYS A 86 -5.76 -22.10 -7.36
C LYS A 86 -6.09 -20.70 -6.87
N GLN A 87 -5.49 -20.29 -5.75
CA GLN A 87 -5.67 -18.95 -5.19
C GLN A 87 -5.26 -17.87 -6.21
N LEU A 88 -4.09 -17.99 -6.84
CA LEU A 88 -3.59 -17.01 -7.81
C LEU A 88 -4.50 -16.87 -9.04
N LYS A 89 -5.02 -17.99 -9.55
CA LYS A 89 -6.01 -17.97 -10.65
C LYS A 89 -7.31 -17.30 -10.23
N GLU A 90 -7.79 -17.58 -9.02
CA GLU A 90 -8.98 -16.94 -8.47
C GLU A 90 -8.79 -15.43 -8.27
N LEU A 91 -7.62 -15.00 -7.80
CA LEU A 91 -7.27 -13.57 -7.72
C LEU A 91 -7.37 -12.89 -9.08
N LEU A 92 -6.83 -13.51 -10.14
CA LEU A 92 -6.92 -12.96 -11.48
C LEU A 92 -8.37 -12.91 -12.00
N GLU A 93 -9.18 -13.93 -11.74
CA GLU A 93 -10.60 -13.96 -12.11
C GLU A 93 -11.46 -12.93 -11.36
N LEU A 94 -11.13 -12.66 -10.09
CA LEU A 94 -11.74 -11.57 -9.32
C LEU A 94 -11.29 -10.20 -9.84
N ALA A 95 -10.01 -10.04 -10.17
CA ALA A 95 -9.46 -8.81 -10.70
C ALA A 95 -10.10 -8.42 -12.04
N LYS A 96 -10.42 -9.40 -12.90
CA LYS A 96 -11.20 -9.18 -14.14
C LYS A 96 -12.58 -8.55 -13.89
N LYS A 97 -13.10 -8.66 -12.67
CA LYS A 97 -14.38 -8.11 -12.23
C LYS A 97 -14.20 -6.86 -11.34
N GLY A 98 -12.98 -6.34 -11.22
CA GLY A 98 -12.66 -5.20 -10.37
C GLY A 98 -12.62 -5.52 -8.87
N LYS A 99 -12.58 -6.80 -8.46
CA LYS A 99 -12.75 -7.21 -7.05
C LYS A 99 -11.51 -7.88 -6.46
N VAL A 100 -11.41 -7.81 -5.14
CA VAL A 100 -10.51 -8.63 -4.31
C VAL A 100 -11.31 -9.67 -3.51
N PRO A 101 -10.69 -10.74 -2.98
CA PRO A 101 -11.39 -11.73 -2.15
C PRO A 101 -12.10 -11.11 -0.96
N GLY A 102 -13.29 -11.61 -0.63
CA GLY A 102 -14.04 -11.20 0.56
C GLY A 102 -14.68 -9.80 0.50
N VAL A 103 -14.44 -9.02 -0.56
CA VAL A 103 -14.95 -7.65 -0.71
C VAL A 103 -15.99 -7.58 -1.83
N LYS A 104 -17.19 -7.09 -1.52
CA LYS A 104 -18.29 -7.02 -2.50
C LYS A 104 -18.16 -5.86 -3.49
N TYR A 105 -17.50 -4.78 -3.09
CA TYR A 105 -17.29 -3.57 -3.90
C TYR A 105 -16.16 -3.77 -4.91
N ALA A 106 -16.28 -3.11 -6.06
CA ALA A 106 -15.35 -3.24 -7.16
C ALA A 106 -14.81 -1.88 -7.59
N ALA A 107 -13.58 -1.87 -8.12
CA ALA A 107 -13.09 -0.75 -8.92
C ALA A 107 -14.01 -0.50 -10.12
N HIS A 108 -14.00 0.73 -10.65
CA HIS A 108 -14.78 1.20 -11.81
C HIS A 108 -16.31 1.27 -11.60
N THR A 109 -16.88 0.54 -10.64
CA THR A 109 -18.34 0.46 -10.47
C THR A 109 -18.81 0.74 -9.05
N GLY A 110 -17.98 0.53 -8.04
CA GLY A 110 -18.30 0.81 -6.64
C GLY A 110 -18.16 2.29 -6.29
N LEU A 111 -18.99 2.76 -5.37
CA LEU A 111 -18.91 4.11 -4.80
C LEU A 111 -18.48 4.04 -3.34
N ILE A 112 -17.58 4.93 -2.91
CA ILE A 112 -17.13 4.97 -1.51
C ILE A 112 -18.29 5.28 -0.56
N ASP A 113 -19.28 6.07 -0.99
CA ASP A 113 -20.45 6.43 -0.19
C ASP A 113 -21.28 5.19 0.17
N GLU A 114 -21.34 4.18 -0.70
CA GLU A 114 -22.01 2.90 -0.42
C GLU A 114 -21.21 2.06 0.58
N VAL A 115 -19.87 2.10 0.50
CA VAL A 115 -19.00 1.46 1.48
C VAL A 115 -19.22 2.08 2.85
N GLU A 116 -19.24 3.41 2.95
CA GLU A 116 -19.43 4.11 4.22
C GLU A 116 -20.83 3.86 4.80
N ALA A 117 -21.86 3.77 3.95
CA ALA A 117 -23.21 3.44 4.40
C ALA A 117 -23.30 2.04 5.02
N ASP A 118 -22.57 1.08 4.46
CA ASP A 118 -22.59 -0.31 4.90
C ASP A 118 -21.61 -0.61 6.05
N TRP A 119 -20.42 0.02 6.02
CA TRP A 119 -19.30 -0.30 6.90
C TRP A 119 -19.02 0.77 7.96
N GLY A 120 -19.63 1.95 7.83
CA GLY A 120 -19.30 3.13 8.62
C GLY A 120 -18.11 3.89 8.04
N LYS A 121 -17.67 4.95 8.75
CA LYS A 121 -16.52 5.76 8.31
C LYS A 121 -15.22 4.95 8.34
N PRO A 122 -14.26 5.25 7.45
CA PRO A 122 -12.94 4.63 7.50
C PRO A 122 -12.17 5.07 8.76
N ASP A 123 -11.23 4.24 9.20
CA ASP A 123 -10.33 4.55 10.32
C ASP A 123 -9.38 5.70 9.96
N GLN A 124 -8.96 5.72 8.70
CA GLN A 124 -8.10 6.76 8.16
C GLN A 124 -8.54 7.12 6.74
N GLN A 125 -8.41 8.40 6.42
CA GLN A 125 -8.66 8.90 5.09
C GLN A 125 -7.63 9.96 4.73
N GLU A 126 -6.94 9.76 3.61
CA GLU A 126 -5.85 10.64 3.18
C GLU A 126 -5.83 10.83 1.67
N SER A 127 -5.32 11.97 1.23
CA SER A 127 -5.10 12.23 -0.20
C SER A 127 -3.72 11.70 -0.60
N ALA A 128 -3.68 10.82 -1.60
CA ALA A 128 -2.42 10.31 -2.14
C ALA A 128 -2.48 10.22 -3.66
N GLY A 129 -1.44 10.71 -4.33
CA GLY A 129 -1.40 10.80 -5.79
C GLY A 129 -2.55 11.64 -6.34
N LYS A 130 -3.45 11.03 -7.11
CA LYS A 130 -4.60 11.70 -7.76
C LYS A 130 -5.95 11.40 -7.11
N GLY A 131 -5.97 10.60 -6.04
CA GLY A 131 -7.20 10.17 -5.37
C GLY A 131 -7.15 10.35 -3.86
N ILE A 132 -8.21 9.86 -3.23
CA ILE A 132 -8.38 9.78 -1.79
C ILE A 132 -8.40 8.30 -1.43
N TYR A 133 -7.70 7.94 -0.36
CA TYR A 133 -7.62 6.58 0.13
C TYR A 133 -8.31 6.48 1.48
N ALA A 134 -9.26 5.55 1.60
CA ALA A 134 -10.01 5.23 2.80
C ALA A 134 -9.59 3.84 3.32
N THR A 135 -9.05 3.79 4.53
CA THR A 135 -8.52 2.58 5.16
C THR A 135 -9.51 2.03 6.18
N TYR A 136 -9.81 0.74 6.04
CA TYR A 136 -10.64 -0.05 6.96
C TYR A 136 -9.77 -1.16 7.56
N THR A 137 -9.16 -0.87 8.70
CA THR A 137 -8.09 -1.66 9.35
C THR A 137 -8.58 -3.04 9.74
N ASP A 138 -9.71 -3.12 10.45
CA ASP A 138 -10.31 -4.38 10.90
C ASP A 138 -10.74 -5.30 9.74
N ARG A 139 -10.86 -4.73 8.54
CA ARG A 139 -11.22 -5.45 7.33
C ARG A 139 -10.02 -5.77 6.44
N HIS A 140 -8.83 -5.24 6.75
CA HIS A 140 -7.64 -5.36 5.91
C HIS A 140 -7.87 -4.87 4.47
N VAL A 141 -8.64 -3.79 4.32
CA VAL A 141 -9.05 -3.25 3.01
C VAL A 141 -8.80 -1.76 2.94
N VAL A 142 -8.33 -1.30 1.78
CA VAL A 142 -8.21 0.12 1.45
C VAL A 142 -8.89 0.39 0.12
N PHE A 143 -9.68 1.45 0.04
CA PHE A 143 -10.26 1.93 -1.20
C PHE A 143 -9.63 3.23 -1.64
N GLY A 144 -9.09 3.26 -2.86
CA GLY A 144 -8.77 4.50 -3.55
C GLY A 144 -9.95 4.94 -4.40
N PHE A 145 -10.38 6.19 -4.26
CA PHE A 145 -11.52 6.76 -4.98
C PHE A 145 -11.25 8.19 -5.44
N ASN A 146 -11.90 8.59 -6.52
CA ASN A 146 -11.75 9.91 -7.12
C ASN A 146 -12.73 10.93 -6.48
N LYS A 147 -12.68 12.20 -6.90
CA LYS A 147 -13.54 13.25 -6.30
C LYS A 147 -15.05 13.04 -6.53
N GLY A 148 -15.43 12.15 -7.46
CA GLY A 148 -16.81 11.77 -7.72
C GLY A 148 -17.24 10.50 -6.96
N SER A 149 -16.57 10.16 -5.87
CA SER A 149 -16.83 8.95 -5.05
C SER A 149 -16.57 7.61 -5.74
N LEU A 150 -16.17 7.59 -7.02
CA LEU A 150 -15.94 6.35 -7.76
C LEU A 150 -14.65 5.68 -7.31
N ILE A 151 -14.76 4.42 -6.90
CA ILE A 151 -13.62 3.59 -6.51
C ILE A 151 -12.83 3.21 -7.75
N PHE A 152 -11.53 3.48 -7.74
CA PHE A 152 -10.60 3.09 -8.81
C PHE A 152 -9.52 2.10 -8.31
N ASP A 153 -9.35 1.93 -7.00
CA ASP A 153 -8.36 1.03 -6.41
C ASP A 153 -9.01 0.27 -5.25
N VAL A 154 -8.99 -1.06 -5.30
CA VAL A 154 -9.43 -1.93 -4.20
C VAL A 154 -8.21 -2.73 -3.73
N ARG A 155 -7.77 -2.48 -2.50
CA ARG A 155 -6.62 -3.17 -1.90
C ARG A 155 -7.07 -4.17 -0.84
N SER A 156 -6.34 -5.27 -0.76
CA SER A 156 -6.47 -6.26 0.31
C SER A 156 -5.11 -6.67 0.83
N SER A 157 -4.94 -6.63 2.14
CA SER A 157 -3.77 -7.14 2.87
C SER A 157 -4.12 -8.40 3.68
N ASP A 158 -5.06 -9.21 3.18
CA ASP A 158 -5.44 -10.47 3.83
C ASP A 158 -4.19 -11.36 4.05
N SER A 159 -4.08 -11.92 5.26
CA SER A 159 -2.97 -12.79 5.67
C SER A 159 -2.75 -14.00 4.74
N SER A 160 -3.75 -14.44 3.98
CA SER A 160 -3.59 -15.51 3.00
C SER A 160 -2.66 -15.12 1.85
N LEU A 161 -2.58 -13.83 1.54
CA LEU A 161 -1.74 -13.27 0.48
C LEU A 161 -0.27 -13.29 0.86
N GLN A 162 0.04 -13.11 2.15
CA GLN A 162 1.41 -13.01 2.68
C GLN A 162 2.24 -14.29 2.57
N LYS A 163 1.61 -15.38 2.11
CA LYS A 163 2.25 -16.67 1.80
C LYS A 163 2.72 -16.76 0.33
N LEU A 164 2.26 -15.85 -0.53
CA LEU A 164 2.55 -15.86 -1.95
C LEU A 164 3.92 -15.22 -2.20
N THR A 165 4.73 -15.91 -2.99
CA THR A 165 6.03 -15.42 -3.47
C THR A 165 5.95 -15.04 -4.95
N LEU A 166 6.85 -14.15 -5.40
CA LEU A 166 6.97 -13.82 -6.81
C LEU A 166 7.15 -15.08 -7.68
N LYS A 167 7.96 -16.05 -7.22
CA LYS A 167 8.21 -17.29 -7.96
C LYS A 167 6.93 -18.08 -8.22
N GLN A 168 6.02 -18.16 -7.23
CA GLN A 168 4.73 -18.83 -7.41
C GLN A 168 3.83 -18.04 -8.35
N ILE A 169 3.76 -16.72 -8.17
CA ILE A 169 2.97 -15.83 -9.04
C ILE A 169 3.41 -16.00 -10.50
N GLU A 170 4.73 -15.97 -10.77
CA GLU A 170 5.27 -16.12 -12.11
C GLU A 170 5.04 -17.52 -12.69
N ALA A 171 5.11 -18.56 -11.85
CA ALA A 171 4.84 -19.94 -12.28
C ALA A 171 3.37 -20.15 -12.67
N THR A 172 2.43 -19.49 -11.99
CA THR A 172 0.99 -19.67 -12.23
C THR A 172 0.43 -18.71 -13.28
N LEU A 173 0.82 -17.42 -13.22
CA LEU A 173 0.24 -16.33 -14.03
C LEU A 173 1.15 -15.88 -15.17
N GLY A 174 2.41 -16.33 -15.19
CA GLY A 174 3.42 -15.86 -16.13
C GLY A 174 4.16 -14.62 -15.63
N LYS A 175 4.99 -14.04 -16.49
CA LYS A 175 5.73 -12.80 -16.16
C LYS A 175 4.76 -11.61 -16.03
N PRO A 176 5.05 -10.65 -15.14
CA PRO A 176 4.27 -9.42 -15.04
C PRO A 176 4.38 -8.59 -16.32
N ASP A 177 3.32 -7.86 -16.66
CA ASP A 177 3.28 -6.93 -17.79
C ASP A 177 4.10 -5.65 -17.52
N ASP A 178 4.17 -5.23 -16.25
CA ASP A 178 4.98 -4.10 -15.80
C ASP A 178 5.54 -4.35 -14.40
N THR A 179 6.70 -3.75 -14.11
CA THR A 179 7.31 -3.80 -12.77
C THR A 179 7.83 -2.42 -12.40
N LYS A 180 7.37 -1.90 -11.26
CA LYS A 180 7.77 -0.60 -10.73
C LYS A 180 8.40 -0.75 -9.35
N VAL A 181 9.35 0.12 -9.04
CA VAL A 181 9.94 0.23 -7.69
C VAL A 181 9.33 1.45 -7.01
N ASN A 182 8.89 1.28 -5.76
CA ASN A 182 8.37 2.36 -4.92
C ASN A 182 9.00 2.24 -3.53
N GLY A 183 10.04 3.03 -3.26
CA GLY A 183 10.84 2.85 -2.05
C GLY A 183 11.48 1.48 -2.01
N GLU A 184 11.21 0.71 -0.95
CA GLU A 184 11.71 -0.66 -0.76
C GLU A 184 10.80 -1.73 -1.37
N ASP A 185 9.67 -1.32 -1.96
CA ASP A 185 8.68 -2.21 -2.53
C ASP A 185 8.85 -2.37 -4.04
N LYS A 186 8.53 -3.58 -4.53
CA LYS A 186 8.34 -3.85 -5.95
C LYS A 186 6.88 -4.14 -6.22
N ILE A 187 6.34 -3.44 -7.23
CA ILE A 187 4.96 -3.56 -7.69
C ILE A 187 4.99 -4.33 -9.01
N TYR A 188 4.46 -5.55 -8.98
CA TYR A 188 4.34 -6.44 -10.14
C TYR A 188 2.92 -6.34 -10.69
N THR A 189 2.77 -5.82 -11.90
CA THR A 189 1.47 -5.55 -12.51
C THR A 189 1.13 -6.62 -13.55
N TYR A 190 -0.07 -7.16 -13.44
CA TYR A 190 -0.67 -8.08 -14.40
C TYR A 190 -1.93 -7.44 -14.97
N GLN A 191 -2.05 -7.33 -16.28
CA GLN A 191 -3.22 -6.82 -16.95
C GLN A 191 -4.32 -7.89 -16.92
N ALA A 192 -5.38 -7.66 -16.12
CA ALA A 192 -6.47 -8.62 -15.99
C ALA A 192 -7.41 -8.57 -17.21
N ASN A 193 -7.69 -7.35 -17.71
CA ASN A 193 -8.36 -7.04 -18.97
C ASN A 193 -8.16 -5.54 -19.28
N ASP A 194 -8.82 -4.99 -20.30
CA ASP A 194 -8.67 -3.59 -20.72
C ASP A 194 -9.00 -2.55 -19.62
N GLN A 195 -9.83 -2.93 -18.64
CA GLN A 195 -10.26 -2.05 -17.56
C GLN A 195 -9.39 -2.18 -16.29
N TYR A 196 -8.96 -3.39 -15.95
CA TYR A 196 -8.39 -3.70 -14.65
C TYR A 196 -6.97 -4.26 -14.71
N GLN A 197 -6.16 -3.84 -13.75
CA GLN A 197 -4.86 -4.40 -13.41
C GLN A 197 -4.94 -5.12 -12.07
N LEU A 198 -4.31 -6.29 -11.97
CA LEU A 198 -3.97 -6.93 -10.70
C LEU A 198 -2.52 -6.62 -10.36
N LYS A 199 -2.30 -5.95 -9.23
CA LYS A 199 -0.98 -5.54 -8.76
C LYS A 199 -0.63 -6.31 -7.50
N PHE A 200 0.57 -6.90 -7.47
CA PHE A 200 1.16 -7.50 -6.28
C PHE A 200 2.26 -6.58 -5.75
N ILE A 201 2.14 -6.16 -4.49
CA ILE A 201 3.14 -5.33 -3.82
C ILE A 201 3.96 -6.26 -2.94
N ILE A 202 5.26 -6.36 -3.22
CA ILE A 202 6.21 -7.22 -2.52
C ILE A 202 7.34 -6.36 -1.96
N PRO A 203 7.39 -6.17 -0.63
CA PRO A 203 8.51 -5.54 0.04
C PRO A 203 9.79 -6.36 -0.15
N SER A 204 10.91 -5.68 -0.38
CA SER A 204 12.22 -6.34 -0.46
C SER A 204 12.65 -7.01 0.85
N SER A 205 12.12 -6.53 1.98
CA SER A 205 12.39 -7.06 3.32
C SER A 205 11.77 -8.43 3.57
N THR A 206 10.58 -8.70 3.03
CA THR A 206 9.84 -9.95 3.25
C THR A 206 9.96 -10.93 2.09
N GLY A 207 10.03 -10.41 0.85
CA GLY A 207 10.03 -11.24 -0.36
C GLY A 207 8.70 -11.94 -0.65
N THR A 208 7.65 -11.64 0.11
CA THR A 208 6.28 -12.13 -0.07
C THR A 208 5.31 -10.97 -0.27
N VAL A 209 4.12 -11.27 -0.81
CA VAL A 209 3.08 -10.26 -1.05
C VAL A 209 2.64 -9.62 0.26
N ASP A 210 2.78 -8.31 0.39
CA ASP A 210 2.22 -7.56 1.51
C ASP A 210 0.71 -7.34 1.31
N HIS A 211 0.36 -6.82 0.13
CA HIS A 211 -1.02 -6.61 -0.29
C HIS A 211 -1.14 -6.71 -1.81
N ILE A 212 -2.38 -6.86 -2.26
CA ILE A 212 -2.75 -6.72 -3.67
C ILE A 212 -3.55 -5.43 -3.88
N SER A 213 -3.55 -4.97 -5.13
CA SER A 213 -4.42 -3.89 -5.60
C SER A 213 -5.09 -4.31 -6.91
N VAL A 214 -6.42 -4.22 -6.95
CA VAL A 214 -7.18 -4.29 -8.20
C VAL A 214 -7.50 -2.87 -8.63
N PHE A 215 -6.87 -2.45 -9.71
CA PHE A 215 -6.74 -1.05 -10.08
C PHE A 215 -7.37 -0.77 -11.45
N SER A 216 -8.16 0.28 -11.53
CA SER A 216 -8.68 0.86 -12.76
C SER A 216 -7.90 2.13 -13.09
N GLU A 217 -7.01 2.04 -14.08
CA GLU A 217 -6.14 3.17 -14.42
C GLU A 217 -6.92 4.35 -15.01
N GLN A 218 -7.93 4.08 -15.83
CA GLN A 218 -8.75 5.11 -16.48
C GLN A 218 -9.53 5.95 -15.45
N ASP A 219 -9.98 5.34 -14.35
CA ASP A 219 -10.78 6.02 -13.33
C ASP A 219 -9.93 6.73 -12.26
N SER A 220 -8.61 6.50 -12.26
CA SER A 220 -7.67 7.14 -11.35
C SER A 220 -7.42 8.62 -11.69
N PHE A 221 -7.83 9.07 -12.88
CA PHE A 221 -7.74 10.45 -13.31
C PHE A 221 -9.05 11.20 -13.01
N ASN A 222 -8.94 12.33 -12.32
CA ASN A 222 -10.09 13.24 -12.15
C ASN A 222 -10.37 13.96 -13.48
N ASN A 223 -11.26 13.42 -14.31
CA ASN A 223 -11.73 14.11 -15.53
C ASN A 223 -12.70 15.28 -15.24
N MET A 224 -12.95 15.62 -13.97
CA MET A 224 -13.78 16.77 -13.57
C MET A 224 -13.00 18.10 -13.45
N ALA A 225 -11.77 18.17 -13.94
CA ALA A 225 -11.09 19.44 -14.17
C ALA A 225 -11.44 19.96 -15.57
N GLY A 226 -12.58 20.63 -15.68
CA GLY A 226 -12.92 21.54 -16.78
C GLY A 226 -12.56 22.98 -16.43
#